data_AF-A0A820NJ78-F1
#
_entry.id   AF-A0A820NJ78-F1
#
_cell.length_a   1.000
_cell.length_b   1.000
_cell.length_c   1.000
_cell.angle_alpha   90.00
_cell.angle_beta   90.00
_cell.angle_gamma   90.00
#
_symmetry.space_group_name_H-M   'P 1'
#
loop_
_entity.id
_entity.type
_entity.pdbx_description
1 polymer ?
#
loop_
_entity_poly.entity_id
_entity_poly.type
_entity_poly.pdbx_seq_one_letter_code
_entity_poly.pdbx_strand_id
1 'polypeptide(L)'
;ETKFIYEFEQNESAVCLSLMRFDTRPADTFLLVGVARDLVLSPRSHLGGMIYCFLVLDNGERLHFIHRTVVDEVPTAIYPFLGRALIGVGSSLRIYEIGKKKLLKKCENKKFNIFILK
;
A
#
# COMPACT_ATOMS: atom_id res chain seq x y z
N GLU A 1 -13.82 -2.09 21.58
CA GLU A 1 -14.90 -2.30 20.60
C GLU A 1 -14.32 -2.09 19.21
N THR A 2 -14.61 -2.98 18.26
CA THR A 2 -14.20 -2.81 16.86
C THR A 2 -15.07 -1.72 16.22
N LYS A 3 -14.45 -0.64 15.74
CA LYS A 3 -15.17 0.51 15.17
C LYS A 3 -15.48 0.37 13.67
N PHE A 4 -14.65 -0.36 12.94
CA PHE A 4 -14.78 -0.53 11.50
C PHE A 4 -14.18 -1.85 11.03
N ILE A 5 -14.77 -2.47 10.01
CA ILE A 5 -14.29 -3.70 9.36
C ILE A 5 -14.33 -3.50 7.85
N TYR A 6 -13.24 -3.88 7.17
CA TYR A 6 -13.18 -3.97 5.72
C TYR A 6 -12.79 -5.37 5.32
N GLU A 7 -13.61 -6.01 4.49
CA GLU A 7 -13.38 -7.34 3.95
C GLU A 7 -12.74 -7.19 2.57
N PHE A 8 -11.55 -7.80 2.39
CA PHE A 8 -10.88 -7.86 1.10
C PHE A 8 -11.52 -8.90 0.19
N GLU A 9 -11.21 -8.84 -1.10
CA GLU A 9 -11.67 -9.86 -2.05
C GLU A 9 -11.03 -11.22 -1.73
N GLN A 10 -11.64 -12.30 -2.23
CA GLN A 10 -11.10 -13.65 -2.08
C GLN A 10 -9.66 -13.71 -2.60
N ASN A 11 -8.80 -14.42 -1.87
CA ASN A 11 -7.37 -14.58 -2.16
C ASN A 11 -6.54 -13.27 -2.16
N GLU A 12 -7.06 -12.20 -1.57
CA GLU A 12 -6.28 -11.03 -1.21
C GLU A 12 -5.83 -11.11 0.25
N SER A 13 -4.54 -10.90 0.50
CA SER A 13 -3.96 -10.93 1.84
C SER A 13 -3.22 -9.64 2.14
N ALA A 14 -3.65 -8.91 3.17
CA ALA A 14 -2.93 -7.74 3.66
C ALA A 14 -1.60 -8.17 4.29
N VAL A 15 -0.49 -7.60 3.80
CA VAL A 15 0.87 -7.99 4.19
C VAL A 15 1.65 -6.86 4.86
N CYS A 16 1.31 -5.59 4.58
CA CYS A 16 1.90 -4.45 5.26
C CYS A 16 0.93 -3.27 5.29
N LEU A 17 1.16 -2.31 6.18
CA LEU A 17 0.36 -1.09 6.26
C LEU A 17 1.16 0.08 6.81
N SER A 18 0.71 1.30 6.51
CA SER A 18 1.21 2.54 7.11
C SER A 18 0.15 3.64 7.09
N LEU A 19 0.13 4.44 8.16
CA LEU A 19 -0.54 5.74 8.17
C LEU A 19 0.39 6.81 7.60
N MET A 20 -0.13 7.74 6.82
CA MET A 20 0.66 8.87 6.29
C MET A 20 -0.20 10.05 5.87
N ARG A 21 0.46 11.20 5.67
CA ARG A 21 -0.12 12.39 5.02
C ARG A 21 0.69 12.70 3.77
N PHE A 22 -0.01 13.08 2.70
CA PHE A 22 0.63 13.50 1.45
C PHE A 22 0.74 15.03 1.43
N ASP A 23 1.83 15.58 0.90
CA ASP A 23 2.00 17.05 0.81
C ASP A 23 0.91 17.74 -0.03
N THR A 24 0.35 17.03 -1.01
CA THR A 24 -0.76 17.51 -1.83
C THR A 24 -2.10 17.52 -1.10
N ARG A 25 -2.21 16.83 0.04
CA ARG A 25 -3.40 16.74 0.89
C ARG A 25 -3.02 16.71 2.38
N PRO A 26 -2.45 17.80 2.92
CA PRO A 26 -1.82 17.81 4.24
C PRO A 26 -2.80 17.74 5.42
N ALA A 27 -4.08 18.10 5.18
CA ALA A 27 -5.14 18.00 6.18
C ALA A 27 -5.65 16.55 6.36
N ASP A 28 -5.44 15.70 5.37
CA ASP A 28 -5.97 14.35 5.32
C ASP A 28 -4.95 13.33 5.82
N THR A 29 -5.42 12.35 6.60
CA THR A 29 -4.62 11.18 7.01
C THR A 29 -5.08 9.97 6.22
N PHE A 30 -4.14 9.30 5.56
CA PHE A 30 -4.40 8.11 4.75
C PHE A 30 -3.84 6.87 5.42
N LEU A 31 -4.57 5.77 5.31
CA LEU A 31 -4.09 4.43 5.59
C LEU A 31 -3.80 3.75 4.25
N LEU A 32 -2.53 3.42 4.02
CA LEU A 32 -2.13 2.56 2.91
C LEU A 32 -1.98 1.14 3.41
N VAL A 33 -2.52 0.18 2.66
CA VAL A 33 -2.41 -1.25 2.95
C VAL A 33 -1.84 -1.96 1.72
N GLY A 34 -0.68 -2.58 1.88
CA GLY A 34 -0.09 -3.46 0.88
C GLY A 34 -0.73 -4.83 0.97
N VAL A 35 -1.19 -5.33 -0.17
CA VAL A 35 -1.95 -6.57 -0.31
C VAL A 35 -1.29 -7.46 -1.36
N ALA A 36 -1.15 -8.75 -1.07
CA ALA A 36 -0.74 -9.77 -2.02
C ALA A 36 -1.97 -10.46 -2.63
N ARG A 37 -1.89 -10.88 -3.89
CA ARG A 37 -2.95 -11.63 -4.58
C ARG A 37 -2.50 -13.03 -4.94
N ASP A 38 -3.33 -14.02 -4.60
CA ASP A 38 -3.10 -15.46 -4.84
C ASP A 38 -1.72 -15.92 -4.33
N LEU A 39 -1.34 -15.44 -3.14
CA LEU A 39 -0.06 -15.78 -2.54
C LEU A 39 -0.02 -17.24 -2.09
N VAL A 40 0.85 -18.03 -2.71
CA VAL A 40 1.25 -19.35 -2.26
C VAL A 40 2.57 -19.21 -1.50
N LEU A 41 2.64 -19.78 -0.30
CA LEU A 41 3.83 -19.66 0.56
C LEU A 41 4.95 -20.63 0.17
N SER A 42 4.59 -21.85 -0.25
CA SER A 42 5.55 -22.91 -0.56
C SER A 42 5.02 -23.88 -1.62
N PRO A 43 5.70 -24.01 -2.79
CA PRO A 43 6.74 -23.10 -3.28
C PRO A 43 6.17 -21.68 -3.46
N ARG A 44 6.98 -20.64 -3.19
CA ARG A 44 6.49 -19.26 -3.20
C ARG A 44 6.06 -18.82 -4.59
N SER A 45 4.81 -18.39 -4.75
CA SER A 45 4.27 -17.80 -5.98
C SER A 45 3.13 -16.82 -5.68
N HIS A 46 2.81 -15.93 -6.62
CA HIS A 46 1.70 -14.97 -6.50
C HIS A 46 1.31 -14.41 -7.88
N LEU A 47 0.13 -13.80 -7.99
CA LEU A 47 -0.30 -13.07 -9.18
C LEU A 47 -0.04 -11.55 -9.10
N GLY A 48 0.81 -11.11 -8.15
CA GLY A 48 1.20 -9.72 -7.95
C GLY A 48 0.63 -9.16 -6.65
N GLY A 49 0.48 -7.84 -6.58
CA GLY A 49 -0.03 -7.17 -5.40
C GLY A 49 -0.84 -5.93 -5.70
N MET A 50 -1.39 -5.34 -4.64
CA MET A 50 -2.17 -4.11 -4.69
C MET A 50 -1.84 -3.23 -3.49
N ILE A 51 -1.98 -1.93 -3.68
CA ILE A 51 -1.93 -0.96 -2.58
C ILE A 51 -3.33 -0.36 -2.46
N TYR A 52 -3.99 -0.71 -1.37
CA TYR A 52 -5.26 -0.12 -0.97
C TYR A 52 -5.00 1.22 -0.30
N CYS A 53 -5.81 2.21 -0.62
CA CYS A 53 -5.75 3.54 -0.04
C CYS A 53 -7.09 3.88 0.60
N PHE A 54 -7.06 4.14 1.91
CA PHE A 54 -8.20 4.59 2.68
C PHE A 54 -7.94 5.99 3.23
N LEU A 55 -8.97 6.83 3.27
CA LEU A 55 -8.99 8.06 4.04
C LEU A 55 -9.46 7.74 5.46
N VAL A 56 -8.71 8.19 6.46
CA VAL A 56 -9.07 8.05 7.87
C VAL A 56 -9.98 9.21 8.24
N LEU A 57 -11.18 8.89 8.72
CA LEU A 57 -12.22 9.84 9.12
C LEU A 57 -12.51 9.73 10.61
N ASP A 58 -13.20 10.73 11.15
CA ASP A 58 -13.70 10.78 12.52
C ASP A 58 -12.65 10.36 13.55
N ASN A 59 -11.46 10.94 13.45
CA ASN A 59 -10.33 10.67 14.34
C ASN A 59 -9.94 9.18 14.45
N GLY A 60 -10.15 8.40 13.39
CA GLY A 60 -9.75 6.99 13.33
C GLY A 60 -10.90 5.99 13.54
N GLU A 61 -12.13 6.46 13.73
CA GLU A 61 -13.28 5.57 13.91
C GLU A 61 -13.85 5.02 12.61
N ARG A 62 -13.58 5.68 11.47
CA ARG A 62 -14.03 5.22 10.14
C ARG A 62 -12.91 5.27 9.12
N LEU A 63 -12.95 4.33 8.17
CA LEU A 63 -12.12 4.33 6.97
C LEU A 63 -13.00 4.45 5.73
N HIS A 64 -12.68 5.42 4.86
CA HIS A 64 -13.33 5.57 3.58
C HIS A 64 -12.40 5.06 2.47
N PHE A 65 -12.79 4.00 1.78
CA PHE A 65 -12.03 3.46 0.65
C PHE A 65 -11.97 4.47 -0.50
N ILE A 66 -10.76 4.78 -0.98
CA ILE A 66 -10.54 5.74 -2.06
C ILE A 66 -10.30 5.00 -3.38
N HIS A 67 -9.26 4.16 -3.43
CA HIS A 67 -8.92 3.37 -4.61
C HIS A 67 -7.93 2.25 -4.25
N ARG A 68 -7.78 1.29 -5.15
CA ARG A 68 -6.69 0.30 -5.13
C ARG A 68 -5.76 0.50 -6.33
N THR A 69 -4.46 0.39 -6.11
CA THR A 69 -3.43 0.51 -7.16
C THR A 69 -2.77 -0.85 -7.36
N VAL A 70 -2.99 -1.48 -8.51
CA VAL A 70 -2.34 -2.73 -8.86
C VAL A 70 -0.84 -2.51 -9.09
N VAL A 71 -0.03 -3.43 -8.57
CA VAL A 71 1.41 -3.50 -8.76
C VAL A 71 1.83 -4.90 -9.23
N ASP A 72 2.99 -4.95 -9.89
CA ASP A 72 3.60 -6.13 -10.49
C ASP A 72 4.10 -7.17 -9.48
N GLU A 73 4.48 -6.75 -8.28
CA GLU A 73 5.03 -7.59 -7.22
C GLU A 73 4.34 -7.30 -5.88
N VAL A 74 4.57 -8.15 -4.88
CA VAL A 74 3.95 -7.96 -3.55
C VAL A 74 4.54 -6.72 -2.86
N PRO A 75 3.71 -5.74 -2.43
CA PRO A 75 4.17 -4.61 -1.63
C PRO A 75 4.38 -5.06 -0.17
N THR A 76 5.64 -5.21 0.22
CA THR A 76 6.05 -5.80 1.52
C THR A 76 6.43 -4.74 2.56
N ALA A 77 6.68 -3.50 2.14
CA ALA A 77 6.99 -2.40 3.04
C ALA A 77 6.38 -1.09 2.51
N ILE A 78 5.80 -0.29 3.42
CA ILE A 78 5.28 1.05 3.15
C ILE A 78 5.80 1.97 4.25
N TYR A 79 6.33 3.13 3.87
CA TYR A 79 6.87 4.13 4.80
C TYR A 79 6.56 5.56 4.33
N PRO A 80 6.16 6.49 5.24
CA PRO A 80 6.01 7.90 4.90
C PRO A 80 7.38 8.55 4.68
N PHE A 81 7.62 9.13 3.51
CA PHE A 81 8.91 9.71 3.16
C PHE A 81 8.72 11.01 2.38
N LEU A 82 9.13 12.14 2.97
CA LEU A 82 9.12 13.47 2.34
C LEU A 82 7.77 13.78 1.66
N GLY A 83 6.68 13.68 2.42
CA GLY A 83 5.33 13.99 1.95
C GLY A 83 4.75 13.00 0.94
N ARG A 84 5.42 11.87 0.73
CA ARG A 84 5.10 10.83 -0.26
C ARG A 84 5.22 9.44 0.36
N ALA A 85 4.74 8.43 -0.35
CA ALA A 85 4.81 7.05 0.11
C ALA A 85 6.04 6.37 -0.50
N LEU A 86 6.96 5.92 0.33
CA LEU A 86 8.04 5.03 -0.07
C LEU A 86 7.58 3.59 0.09
N ILE A 87 7.56 2.82 -1.00
CA ILE A 87 7.02 1.47 -1.02
C ILE A 87 8.03 0.50 -1.62
N GLY A 88 8.33 -0.56 -0.86
CA GLY A 88 9.06 -1.72 -1.35
C GLY A 88 8.10 -2.66 -2.06
N VAL A 89 8.33 -2.87 -3.35
CA VAL A 89 7.51 -3.74 -4.22
C VAL A 89 8.45 -4.75 -4.87
N GLY A 90 8.47 -5.97 -4.34
CA GLY A 90 9.46 -6.97 -4.74
C GLY A 90 10.90 -6.52 -4.40
N SER A 91 11.76 -6.48 -5.40
CA SER A 91 13.12 -5.90 -5.35
C SER A 91 13.20 -4.43 -5.81
N SER A 92 12.04 -3.78 -6.02
CA SER A 92 11.97 -2.38 -6.46
C SER A 92 11.53 -1.46 -5.32
N LEU A 93 12.30 -0.41 -5.08
CA LEU A 93 11.93 0.67 -4.17
C LEU A 93 11.30 1.82 -4.96
N ARG A 94 10.08 2.23 -4.61
CA ARG A 94 9.29 3.18 -5.39
C ARG A 94 8.76 4.31 -4.52
N ILE A 95 8.76 5.54 -5.03
CA ILE A 95 8.06 6.66 -4.42
C ILE A 95 6.74 6.88 -5.14
N TYR A 96 5.67 6.98 -4.36
CA TYR A 96 4.32 7.22 -4.82
C TYR A 96 3.74 8.49 -4.22
N GLU A 97 2.89 9.16 -5.01
CA GLU A 97 2.06 10.27 -4.56
C GLU A 97 0.59 9.90 -4.70
N ILE A 98 -0.29 10.52 -3.90
CA ILE A 98 -1.74 10.32 -4.00
C ILE A 98 -2.27 10.85 -5.34
N GLY A 99 -3.11 10.05 -5.99
CA GLY A 99 -3.87 10.46 -7.16
C GLY A 99 -5.36 10.21 -6.95
N LYS A 100 -6.20 10.70 -7.86
CA LYS A 100 -7.66 10.56 -7.72
C LYS A 100 -8.16 9.12 -7.92
N LYS A 101 -7.50 8.36 -8.80
CA LYS A 101 -7.92 6.98 -9.19
C LYS A 101 -6.91 5.90 -8.81
N LYS A 102 -5.66 6.28 -8.56
CA LYS A 102 -4.55 5.40 -8.21
C LYS A 102 -3.40 6.22 -7.64
N LEU A 103 -2.47 5.56 -6.96
CA LEU A 103 -1.18 6.15 -6.61
C LEU A 103 -0.35 6.38 -7.87
N LEU A 104 0.32 7.53 -7.93
CA LEU A 104 1.16 7.94 -9.05
C LEU A 104 2.61 7.62 -8.73
N LYS A 105 3.20 6.65 -9.45
CA LYS A 105 4.62 6.31 -9.33
C LYS A 105 5.47 7.50 -9.82
N LYS A 106 6.30 8.07 -8.95
CA LYS A 106 7.17 9.22 -9.25
C LYS A 106 8.60 8.81 -9.54
N CYS A 107 9.12 7.83 -8.81
CA CYS A 107 10.44 7.27 -9.06
C CYS A 107 10.47 5.78 -8.71
N GLU A 108 11.49 5.10 -9.21
CA GLU A 108 11.72 3.68 -8.99
C GLU A 108 13.22 3.39 -9.00
N ASN A 109 13.68 2.58 -8.07
CA ASN A 109 15.02 2.03 -8.02
C ASN A 109 14.94 0.49 -7.96
N LYS A 110 15.51 -0.17 -8.97
CA LYS A 110 15.51 -1.64 -9.12
C LYS A 110 16.84 -2.30 -8.76
N LYS A 111 17.77 -1.55 -8.16
CA LYS A 111 19.14 -2.02 -7.88
C LYS A 111 19.27 -2.90 -6.64
N PHE A 112 18.15 -3.26 -5.99
CA PHE A 112 18.20 -4.18 -4.86
C PHE A 112 18.26 -5.62 -5.39
N ASN A 113 19.21 -6.40 -4.90
CA ASN A 113 19.41 -7.79 -5.33
C ASN A 113 18.49 -8.77 -4.60
N ILE A 114 17.73 -8.31 -3.61
CA ILE A 114 16.83 -9.11 -2.78
C ILE A 114 15.48 -8.39 -2.60
N PHE A 115 14.49 -9.13 -2.09
CA PHE A 115 13.21 -8.56 -1.69
C PHE A 115 13.38 -7.55 -0.55
N ILE A 116 12.71 -6.40 -0.67
CA ILE A 116 12.66 -5.41 0.40
C ILE A 116 11.70 -5.94 1.47
N LEU A 117 12.16 -6.07 2.71
CA LEU A 117 11.34 -6.47 3.85
C LEU A 117 11.36 -5.35 4.89
N LYS A 118 10.30 -5.28 5.69
CA LYS A 118 10.14 -4.29 6.76
C LYS A 118 11.03 -4.63 7.96
#